data_AF-A0A378JDZ4-F1
#
_entry.id   AF-A0A378JDZ4-F1
#
_cell.length_a   1.000
_cell.length_b   1.000
_cell.length_c   1.000
_cell.angle_alpha   90.00
_cell.angle_beta   90.00
_cell.angle_gamma   90.00
#
_symmetry.space_group_name_H-M   'P 1'
#
loop_
_entity.id
_entity.type
_entity.pdbx_description
1 polymer ?
#
loop_
_entity_poly.entity_id
_entity_poly.type
_entity_poly.pdbx_seq_one_letter_code
_entity_poly.pdbx_strand_id
1 'polypeptide(L)'
;MNTEFQVKIALQKEKIENFISQMRKILSNNDDAVEKENRLEIFDTLLLLATYANSEELEKEFQSSLPLYETDNTINYMCRQLREINGFCKCSLSDEHEVYQDLFSTITFPSARAKNSARELLSQTISRTILEATNTAKIYQISPR
;
A
#
# COMPACT_ATOMS: atom_id res chain seq x y z
N MET A 1 -2.67 -2.13 -25.85
CA MET A 1 -2.01 -1.66 -24.62
C MET A 1 -0.64 -2.30 -24.57
N ASN A 2 0.44 -1.55 -24.31
CA ASN A 2 1.81 -2.06 -24.41
C ASN A 2 2.03 -3.21 -23.40
N THR A 3 2.54 -4.37 -23.85
CA THR A 3 2.83 -5.53 -22.99
C THR A 3 3.82 -5.18 -21.88
N GLU A 4 4.83 -4.36 -22.18
CA GLU A 4 5.82 -3.91 -21.21
C GLU A 4 5.19 -3.06 -20.10
N PHE A 5 4.26 -2.18 -20.46
CA PHE A 5 3.52 -1.36 -19.52
C PHE A 5 2.72 -2.21 -18.52
N GLN A 6 2.08 -3.28 -19.00
CA GLN A 6 1.34 -4.22 -18.14
C GLN A 6 2.28 -5.00 -17.21
N VAL A 7 3.45 -5.41 -17.69
CA VAL A 7 4.48 -6.04 -16.85
C VAL A 7 4.92 -5.10 -15.73
N LYS A 8 5.16 -3.81 -16.02
CA LYS A 8 5.56 -2.83 -15.00
C LYS A 8 4.48 -2.63 -13.93
N ILE A 9 3.20 -2.57 -14.32
CA ILE A 9 2.10 -2.53 -13.35
C ILE A 9 2.06 -3.80 -12.49
N ALA A 10 2.20 -4.97 -13.11
CA ALA A 10 2.21 -6.24 -12.40
C ALA A 10 3.36 -6.34 -11.39
N LEU A 11 4.55 -5.85 -11.73
CA LEU A 11 5.70 -5.79 -10.81
C LEU A 11 5.42 -4.89 -9.61
N GLN A 12 4.76 -3.74 -9.80
CA GLN A 12 4.39 -2.88 -8.68
C GLN A 12 3.32 -3.55 -7.79
N LYS A 13 2.34 -4.23 -8.40
CA LYS A 13 1.37 -5.04 -7.67
C LYS A 13 2.09 -6.07 -6.78
N GLU A 14 3.01 -6.85 -7.34
CA GLU A 14 3.76 -7.88 -6.62
C GLU A 14 4.58 -7.30 -5.46
N LYS A 15 5.20 -6.13 -5.64
CA LYS A 15 5.91 -5.43 -4.55
C LYS A 15 4.98 -5.11 -3.38
N ILE A 16 3.77 -4.61 -3.66
CA ILE A 16 2.78 -4.30 -2.62
C ILE A 16 2.29 -5.59 -1.93
N GLU A 17 2.03 -6.66 -2.67
CA GLU A 17 1.65 -7.95 -2.09
C GLU A 17 2.74 -8.51 -1.17
N ASN A 18 4.00 -8.43 -1.60
CA ASN A 18 5.15 -8.84 -0.80
C ASN A 18 5.31 -7.99 0.47
N PHE A 19 5.16 -6.67 0.37
CA PHE A 19 5.16 -5.78 1.53
C PHE A 19 4.07 -6.17 2.54
N ILE A 20 2.83 -6.37 2.09
CA ILE A 20 1.70 -6.76 2.97
C ILE A 20 2.00 -8.09 3.66
N SER A 21 2.46 -9.09 2.91
CA SER A 21 2.81 -10.41 3.43
C SER A 21 3.93 -10.35 4.47
N GLN A 22 4.99 -9.58 4.17
CA GLN A 22 6.11 -9.37 5.08
C GLN A 22 5.67 -8.71 6.37
N MET A 23 4.89 -7.63 6.30
CA MET A 23 4.42 -6.93 7.49
C MET A 23 3.50 -7.79 8.34
N ARG A 24 2.57 -8.52 7.73
CA ARG A 24 1.72 -9.47 8.47
C ARG A 24 2.54 -10.53 9.19
N LYS A 25 3.59 -11.05 8.57
CA LYS A 25 4.51 -12.02 9.21
C LYS A 25 5.24 -11.40 10.41
N ILE A 26 5.74 -10.18 10.28
CA ILE A 26 6.45 -9.48 11.37
C ILE A 26 5.49 -9.18 12.52
N LEU A 27 4.31 -8.62 12.23
CA LEU A 27 3.31 -8.27 13.24
C LEU A 27 2.70 -9.52 13.92
N SER A 28 2.67 -10.65 13.21
CA SER A 28 2.25 -11.95 13.75
C SER A 28 3.28 -12.62 14.66
N ASN A 29 4.51 -12.10 14.73
CA ASN A 29 5.57 -12.66 15.54
C ASN A 29 5.46 -12.18 17.00
N ASN A 30 4.38 -12.57 17.66
CA ASN A 30 4.10 -12.29 19.06
C ASN A 30 3.39 -13.51 19.68
N ASP A 31 3.78 -13.88 20.89
CA ASP A 31 3.21 -15.01 21.63
C ASP A 31 1.82 -14.68 22.24
N ASP A 32 1.52 -13.39 22.43
CA ASP A 32 0.21 -12.93 22.85
C ASP A 32 -0.74 -12.83 21.64
N ALA A 33 -1.74 -13.70 21.63
CA ALA A 33 -2.73 -13.80 20.56
C ALA A 33 -3.60 -12.53 20.42
N VAL A 34 -3.93 -11.86 21.52
CA VAL A 34 -4.76 -10.64 21.52
C VAL A 34 -3.95 -9.47 20.96
N GLU A 35 -2.72 -9.31 21.44
CA GLU A 35 -1.82 -8.27 20.93
C GLU A 35 -1.48 -8.49 19.44
N LYS A 36 -1.30 -9.75 19.03
CA LYS A 36 -1.14 -10.12 17.63
C LYS A 36 -2.34 -9.70 16.77
N GLU A 37 -3.56 -10.01 17.21
CA GLU A 37 -4.78 -9.64 16.48
C GLU A 37 -4.91 -8.12 16.37
N ASN A 38 -4.71 -7.40 17.48
CA ASN A 38 -4.75 -5.93 17.50
C ASN A 38 -3.75 -5.31 16.51
N ARG A 39 -2.50 -5.81 16.46
CA ARG A 39 -1.47 -5.30 15.53
C ARG A 39 -1.85 -5.51 14.07
N LEU A 40 -2.43 -6.66 13.75
CA LEU A 40 -2.88 -6.97 12.40
C LEU A 40 -4.09 -6.12 12.01
N GLU A 41 -5.03 -5.89 12.92
CA GLU A 41 -6.20 -5.04 12.69
C GLU A 41 -5.79 -3.57 12.45
N ILE A 42 -4.86 -3.04 13.26
CA ILE A 42 -4.29 -1.70 13.06
C ILE A 42 -3.62 -1.63 11.68
N PHE A 43 -2.81 -2.63 11.31
CA PHE A 43 -2.15 -2.65 10.01
C PHE A 43 -3.13 -2.69 8.83
N ASP A 44 -4.15 -3.55 8.89
CA ASP A 44 -5.17 -3.65 7.84
C ASP A 44 -6.00 -2.35 7.74
N THR A 45 -6.26 -1.68 8.87
CA THR A 45 -6.92 -0.37 8.90
C THR A 45 -6.07 0.70 8.24
N LEU A 46 -4.77 0.75 8.55
CA LEU A 46 -3.83 1.70 7.94
C LEU A 46 -3.64 1.43 6.44
N LEU A 47 -3.62 0.16 6.02
CA LEU A 47 -3.62 -0.23 4.61
C LEU A 47 -4.85 0.32 3.89
N LEU A 48 -6.04 0.13 4.45
CA LEU A 48 -7.28 0.66 3.89
C LEU A 48 -7.24 2.18 3.80
N LEU A 49 -6.86 2.87 4.88
CA LEU A 49 -6.73 4.33 4.91
C LEU A 49 -5.77 4.84 3.84
N ALA A 50 -4.64 4.17 3.65
CA ALA A 50 -3.70 4.53 2.60
C ALA A 50 -4.34 4.55 1.19
N THR A 51 -5.42 3.81 0.94
CA THR A 51 -6.09 3.84 -0.37
C THR A 51 -6.96 5.07 -0.62
N TYR A 52 -7.51 5.72 0.41
CA TYR A 52 -8.53 6.76 0.23
C TYR A 52 -8.30 8.06 1.02
N ALA A 53 -7.70 7.98 2.21
CA ALA A 53 -7.47 9.13 3.07
C ALA A 53 -6.57 10.15 2.38
N ASN A 54 -6.71 11.42 2.75
CA ASN A 54 -5.68 12.40 2.40
C ASN A 54 -4.41 12.16 3.24
N SER A 55 -3.29 12.74 2.82
CA SER A 55 -1.99 12.49 3.47
C SER A 55 -1.96 12.98 4.92
N GLU A 56 -2.67 14.06 5.25
CA GLU A 56 -2.73 14.60 6.61
C GLU A 56 -3.53 13.70 7.55
N GLU A 57 -4.66 13.16 7.08
CA GLU A 57 -5.46 12.17 7.81
C GLU A 57 -4.67 10.90 8.07
N LEU A 58 -3.94 10.41 7.06
CA LEU A 58 -3.09 9.22 7.20
C LEU A 58 -1.98 9.44 8.24
N GLU A 59 -1.35 10.63 8.23
CA GLU A 59 -0.29 10.94 9.19
C GLU A 59 -0.83 11.06 10.63
N LYS A 60 -2.01 11.67 10.80
CA LYS A 60 -2.69 11.72 12.10
C LYS A 60 -2.97 10.32 12.63
N GLU A 61 -3.40 9.41 11.76
CA GLU A 61 -3.66 8.03 12.16
C GLU A 61 -2.37 7.29 12.56
N PHE A 62 -1.25 7.53 11.87
CA PHE A 62 0.04 6.99 12.31
C PHE A 62 0.40 7.45 13.71
N GLN A 63 0.22 8.74 14.01
CA GLN A 63 0.52 9.30 15.32
C GLN A 63 -0.38 8.76 16.44
N SER A 64 -1.67 8.54 16.16
CA SER A 64 -2.62 8.04 17.15
C SER A 64 -2.47 6.55 17.41
N SER A 65 -2.25 5.77 16.35
CA SER A 65 -2.35 4.31 16.39
C SER A 65 -0.98 3.63 16.56
N LEU A 66 0.12 4.36 16.37
CA LEU A 66 1.48 3.84 16.46
C LEU A 66 2.40 4.78 17.29
N PRO A 67 2.23 4.88 18.61
CA PRO A 67 2.94 5.88 19.44
C PRO A 67 4.49 5.78 19.42
N LEU A 68 5.07 4.70 18.88
CA LEU A 68 6.51 4.49 18.75
C LEU A 68 7.04 4.64 17.31
N TYR A 69 6.24 5.16 16.36
CA TYR A 69 6.60 5.13 14.94
C TYR A 69 7.88 5.91 14.57
N GLU A 70 8.30 6.88 15.38
CA GLU A 70 9.53 7.64 15.16
C GLU A 70 10.80 6.88 15.60
N THR A 71 10.66 5.97 16.55
CA THR A 71 11.80 5.27 17.18
C THR A 71 11.94 3.82 16.75
N ASP A 72 10.87 3.19 16.27
CA ASP A 72 10.89 1.80 15.82
C ASP A 72 11.12 1.72 14.30
N ASN A 73 12.23 1.09 13.89
CA ASN A 73 12.61 0.96 12.48
C ASN A 73 11.59 0.18 11.64
N THR A 74 10.92 -0.82 12.22
CA THR A 74 9.90 -1.62 11.54
C THR A 74 8.65 -0.79 11.30
N ILE A 75 8.21 -0.07 12.33
CA ILE A 75 7.04 0.81 12.23
C ILE A 75 7.33 1.97 11.25
N ASN A 76 8.52 2.56 11.32
CA ASN A 76 8.92 3.62 10.39
C ASN A 76 8.93 3.12 8.93
N TYR A 77 9.51 1.94 8.69
CA TYR A 77 9.48 1.29 7.38
C TYR A 77 8.04 1.08 6.88
N MET A 78 7.17 0.55 7.73
CA MET A 78 5.75 0.35 7.42
C MET A 78 5.06 1.67 7.04
N CYS A 79 5.20 2.72 7.86
CA CYS A 79 4.61 4.03 7.58
C CYS A 79 5.15 4.62 6.27
N ARG A 80 6.45 4.48 5.98
CA ARG A 80 7.02 4.93 4.69
C ARG A 80 6.37 4.24 3.50
N GLN A 81 6.20 2.92 3.56
CA GLN A 81 5.54 2.15 2.49
C GLN A 81 4.07 2.54 2.35
N LEU A 82 3.36 2.77 3.45
CA LEU A 82 1.97 3.23 3.43
C LEU A 82 1.81 4.63 2.84
N ARG A 83 2.75 5.56 3.09
CA ARG A 83 2.76 6.89 2.43
C ARG A 83 2.95 6.77 0.92
N GLU A 84 3.84 5.89 0.48
CA GLU A 84 4.08 5.66 -0.94
C GLU A 84 2.83 5.05 -1.62
N ILE A 85 2.21 4.06 -0.99
CA ILE A 85 0.92 3.49 -1.40
C ILE A 85 -0.14 4.59 -1.52
N ASN A 86 -0.24 5.48 -0.52
CA ASN A 86 -1.18 6.59 -0.56
C ASN A 86 -0.89 7.54 -1.72
N GLY A 87 0.38 7.84 -1.96
CA GLY A 87 0.83 8.60 -3.11
C GLY A 87 0.40 8.01 -4.45
N PHE A 88 0.49 6.69 -4.61
CA PHE A 88 -0.01 6.00 -5.80
C PHE A 88 -1.53 6.05 -5.89
N CYS A 89 -2.26 5.66 -4.84
CA CYS A 89 -3.72 5.60 -4.84
C CYS A 89 -4.34 6.98 -5.11
N LYS A 90 -3.77 8.05 -4.53
CA LYS A 90 -4.23 9.43 -4.71
C LYS A 90 -3.66 10.11 -5.96
N CYS A 91 -2.82 9.42 -6.74
CA CYS A 91 -2.12 9.97 -7.90
C CYS A 91 -1.34 11.26 -7.58
N SER A 92 -0.83 11.41 -6.35
CA SER A 92 -0.23 12.65 -5.85
C SER A 92 1.31 12.68 -5.92
N LEU A 93 1.95 11.54 -6.22
CA LEU A 93 3.40 11.50 -6.42
C LEU A 93 3.80 12.28 -7.68
N SER A 94 4.98 12.89 -7.64
CA SER A 94 5.47 13.68 -8.77
C SER A 94 5.94 12.81 -9.93
N ASP A 95 6.06 13.39 -11.12
CA ASP A 95 6.57 12.72 -12.32
C ASP A 95 7.98 12.13 -12.10
N GLU A 96 8.78 12.71 -11.22
CA GLU A 96 10.15 12.30 -10.89
C GLU A 96 10.21 11.05 -10.01
N HIS A 97 9.07 10.58 -9.49
CA HIS A 97 9.01 9.34 -8.73
C HIS A 97 9.48 8.16 -9.59
N GLU A 98 10.37 7.32 -9.05
CA GLU A 98 11.05 6.27 -9.82
C GLU A 98 10.07 5.33 -10.55
N VAL A 99 8.99 4.94 -9.88
CA VAL A 99 7.94 4.09 -10.45
C VAL A 99 7.22 4.77 -11.61
N TYR A 100 6.97 6.07 -11.52
CA TYR A 100 6.30 6.81 -12.59
C TYR A 100 7.24 7.05 -13.77
N GLN A 101 8.50 7.41 -13.54
CA GLN A 101 9.51 7.51 -14.59
C GLN A 101 9.64 6.19 -15.37
N ASP A 102 9.78 5.08 -14.64
CA ASP A 102 9.87 3.76 -15.23
C ASP A 102 8.60 3.40 -16.02
N LEU A 103 7.42 3.66 -15.47
CA LEU A 103 6.15 3.41 -16.15
C LEU A 103 6.00 4.27 -17.43
N PHE A 104 6.31 5.56 -17.36
CA PHE A 104 6.15 6.50 -18.47
C PHE A 104 7.15 6.26 -19.61
N SER A 105 8.32 5.68 -19.32
CA SER A 105 9.30 5.31 -20.36
C SER A 105 8.73 4.34 -21.42
N THR A 106 7.68 3.58 -21.07
CA THR A 106 7.01 2.64 -21.98
C THR A 106 5.97 3.31 -22.90
N ILE A 107 5.74 4.62 -22.74
CA ILE A 107 4.76 5.40 -23.50
C ILE A 107 5.50 6.19 -24.58
N THR A 108 5.26 5.89 -25.85
CA THR A 108 5.94 6.50 -27.01
C THR A 108 5.83 8.04 -27.05
N PHE A 109 4.74 8.60 -26.52
CA PHE A 109 4.54 10.05 -26.36
C PHE A 109 3.82 10.34 -25.04
N PRO A 110 4.55 10.57 -23.94
CA PRO A 110 3.98 10.68 -22.59
C PRO A 110 3.36 12.07 -22.36
N SER A 111 2.27 12.36 -23.08
CA SER A 111 1.43 13.54 -22.84
C SER A 111 0.88 13.55 -21.40
N ALA A 112 0.52 14.72 -20.88
CA ALA A 112 -0.09 14.84 -19.55
C ALA A 112 -1.30 13.92 -19.37
N ARG A 113 -2.13 13.77 -20.42
CA ARG A 113 -3.27 12.85 -20.43
C ARG A 113 -2.83 11.38 -20.34
N ALA A 114 -1.84 10.98 -21.14
CA ALA A 114 -1.35 9.60 -21.13
C ALA A 114 -0.71 9.24 -19.78
N LYS A 115 0.07 10.16 -19.20
CA LYS A 115 0.63 10.00 -17.85
C LYS A 115 -0.46 9.88 -16.80
N ASN A 116 -1.50 10.71 -16.86
CA ASN A 116 -2.61 10.64 -15.92
C ASN A 116 -3.36 9.30 -16.02
N SER A 117 -3.68 8.82 -17.22
CA SER A 117 -4.32 7.52 -17.40
C SER A 117 -3.44 6.35 -16.91
N ALA A 118 -2.12 6.47 -17.02
CA ALA A 118 -1.20 5.49 -16.47
C ALA A 118 -1.21 5.48 -14.93
N ARG A 119 -1.25 6.67 -14.28
CA ARG A 119 -1.40 6.79 -12.83
C ARG A 119 -2.71 6.21 -12.34
N GLU A 120 -3.82 6.57 -12.98
CA GLU A 120 -5.15 6.09 -12.62
C GLU A 120 -5.22 4.57 -12.64
N LEU A 121 -4.63 3.94 -13.64
CA LEU A 121 -4.62 2.50 -13.74
C LEU A 121 -3.74 1.83 -12.68
N LEU A 122 -2.55 2.39 -12.40
CA LEU A 122 -1.70 1.90 -11.31
C LEU A 122 -2.40 2.07 -9.96
N SER A 123 -3.01 3.24 -9.71
CA SER A 123 -3.84 3.53 -8.54
C SER A 123 -4.96 2.51 -8.37
N GLN A 124 -5.74 2.23 -9.42
CA GLN A 124 -6.81 1.25 -9.39
C GLN A 124 -6.30 -0.16 -9.11
N THR A 125 -5.14 -0.52 -9.67
CA THR A 125 -4.54 -1.84 -9.47
C THR A 125 -4.08 -2.02 -8.03
N ILE A 126 -3.38 -1.03 -7.47
CA ILE A 126 -2.90 -1.06 -6.08
C ILE A 126 -4.08 -1.03 -5.11
N SER A 127 -5.05 -0.14 -5.32
CA SER A 127 -6.26 -0.03 -4.48
C SER A 127 -7.02 -1.36 -4.45
N ARG A 128 -7.22 -2.00 -5.60
CA ARG A 128 -7.87 -3.32 -5.69
C ARG A 128 -7.09 -4.38 -4.93
N THR A 129 -5.77 -4.43 -5.11
CA THR A 129 -4.89 -5.39 -4.43
C THR A 129 -5.01 -5.27 -2.90
N ILE A 130 -5.05 -4.04 -2.38
CA ILE A 130 -5.21 -3.80 -0.93
C ILE A 130 -6.61 -4.20 -0.45
N LEU A 131 -7.65 -3.85 -1.19
CA LEU A 131 -9.02 -4.25 -0.85
C LEU A 131 -9.18 -5.77 -0.84
N GLU A 132 -8.59 -6.47 -1.79
CA GLU A 132 -8.57 -7.94 -1.83
C GLU A 132 -7.81 -8.53 -0.64
N ALA A 133 -6.63 -7.98 -0.33
CA ALA A 133 -5.79 -8.45 0.77
C ALA A 133 -6.45 -8.24 2.15
N THR A 134 -7.15 -7.13 2.34
CA THR A 134 -7.81 -6.75 3.61
C THR A 134 -9.18 -7.43 3.77
N ASN A 135 -9.92 -7.66 2.69
CA ASN A 135 -11.14 -8.48 2.74
C ASN A 135 -10.83 -9.96 3.02
N THR A 136 -9.75 -10.49 2.45
CA THR A 136 -9.33 -11.89 2.69
C THR A 136 -8.89 -12.11 4.14
N ALA A 137 -8.31 -11.11 4.80
CA ALA A 137 -7.94 -11.19 6.21
C ALA A 137 -9.15 -11.35 7.14
N LYS A 138 -10.28 -10.70 6.84
CA LYS A 138 -11.53 -10.84 7.60
C LYS A 138 -12.13 -12.25 7.54
N ILE A 139 -11.80 -13.05 6.53
CA ILE A 139 -12.35 -14.41 6.37
C ILE A 139 -11.69 -15.41 7.35
N TYR A 140 -10.47 -15.16 7.82
CA TYR A 140 -9.79 -16.03 8.80
C TYR A 140 -10.26 -15.82 10.25
N GLN A 141 -11.13 -14.85 10.52
CA GLN A 141 -11.71 -14.59 11.85
C GLN A 141 -12.96 -15.44 12.16
N ILE A 142 -13.44 -16.27 11.22
CA ILE A 142 -14.58 -17.18 11.44
C ILE A 142 -14.08 -18.63 11.45
N SER A 143 -13.30 -19.01 12.47
CA SER A 143 -13.23 -20.41 12.88
C SER A 143 -14.30 -20.64 13.96
N PRO A 144 -15.34 -21.46 13.71
CA PRO A 144 -16.28 -21.81 14.76
C PRO A 144 -15.55 -22.63 15.82
N ARG A 145 -15.70 -22.20 17.08
CA ARG A 145 -15.40 -23.04 18.25
C ARG A 145 -16.32 -24.25 18.29
#